data_AF-A0A6N7B049-F1
#
_entry.id   AF-A0A6N7B049-F1
#
_cell.length_a   1.000
_cell.length_b   1.000
_cell.length_c   1.000
_cell.angle_alpha   90.00
_cell.angle_beta   90.00
_cell.angle_gamma   90.00
#
_symmetry.space_group_name_H-M   'P 1'
#
loop_
_entity.id
_entity.type
_entity.pdbx_description
1 polymer ?
#
loop_
_entity_poly.entity_id
_entity_poly.type
_entity_poly.pdbx_seq_one_letter_code
_entity_poly.pdbx_strand_id
1 'polypeptide(L)'
;MEKLMSLPVEKKIIFINAGLTAFSRCGYRKCSVSDIAALAGVAKSMIFHYFGTKKNMYFYLIEFILGTQLSMKSNPCPSMRNQIFLSEYG
;
A
#
# COMPACT_ATOMS: atom_id res chain seq x y z
N MET A 1 -5.40 5.53 9.84
CA MET A 1 -5.73 4.90 8.53
C MET A 1 -7.21 5.05 8.14
N GLU A 2 -8.06 5.72 8.92
CA GLU A 2 -9.50 5.88 8.62
C GLU A 2 -9.78 6.45 7.22
N LYS A 3 -8.95 7.39 6.76
CA LYS A 3 -9.09 8.03 5.44
C LYS A 3 -8.75 7.12 4.26
N LEU A 4 -7.90 6.10 4.48
CA LEU A 4 -7.66 5.09 3.45
C LEU A 4 -8.93 4.24 3.28
N MET A 5 -9.65 3.95 4.37
CA MET A 5 -10.84 3.09 4.35
C MET A 5 -12.01 3.69 3.59
N SER A 6 -12.13 5.01 3.56
CA SER A 6 -13.17 5.73 2.81
C SER A 6 -12.91 5.86 1.31
N LEU A 7 -11.75 5.42 0.80
CA LEU A 7 -11.45 5.46 -0.63
C LEU A 7 -12.17 4.34 -1.40
N PRO A 8 -12.52 4.60 -2.67
CA PRO A 8 -12.88 3.55 -3.62
C PRO A 8 -11.79 2.47 -3.71
N VAL A 9 -12.20 1.24 -3.99
CA VAL A 9 -11.29 0.07 -4.04
C VAL A 9 -10.21 0.29 -5.09
N GLU A 10 -10.54 0.89 -6.22
CA GLU A 10 -9.66 1.18 -7.34
C GLU A 10 -8.51 2.10 -6.91
N LYS A 11 -8.81 3.13 -6.10
CA LYS A 11 -7.79 4.03 -5.57
C LYS A 11 -6.90 3.34 -4.55
N LYS A 12 -7.45 2.47 -3.70
CA LYS A 12 -6.65 1.68 -2.75
C LYS A 12 -5.66 0.77 -3.49
N ILE A 13 -6.12 0.10 -4.54
CA ILE A 13 -5.29 -0.78 -5.38
C ILE A 13 -4.11 -0.02 -5.97
N ILE A 14 -4.28 1.22 -6.43
CA ILE A 14 -3.17 2.04 -6.96
C ILE A 14 -2.05 2.20 -5.92
N PHE A 15 -2.40 2.57 -4.68
CA PHE A 15 -1.39 2.72 -3.62
C PHE A 15 -0.74 1.39 -3.24
N ILE A 16 -1.53 0.31 -3.22
CA ILE A 16 -1.04 -1.04 -2.91
C ILE A 16 -0.04 -1.48 -3.96
N ASN A 17 -0.41 -1.45 -5.24
CA ASN A 17 0.43 -1.87 -6.35
C ASN A 17 1.72 -1.06 -6.41
N ALA A 18 1.64 0.27 -6.38
CA ALA A 18 2.82 1.13 -6.42
C ALA A 18 3.75 0.86 -5.23
N GLY A 19 3.19 0.66 -4.04
CA GLY A 19 3.93 0.28 -2.84
C GLY A 19 4.67 -1.04 -2.98
N LEU A 20 3.94 -2.09 -3.37
CA LEU A 20 4.48 -3.43 -3.56
C LEU A 20 5.60 -3.43 -4.60
N THR A 21 5.36 -2.81 -5.77
CA THR A 21 6.35 -2.70 -6.84
C THR A 21 7.60 -1.94 -6.38
N ALA A 22 7.44 -0.81 -5.67
CA ALA A 22 8.58 -0.02 -5.23
C ALA A 22 9.41 -0.74 -4.16
N PHE A 23 8.74 -1.37 -3.18
CA PHE A 23 9.42 -2.09 -2.11
C PHE A 23 10.02 -3.42 -2.57
N SER A 24 9.42 -4.11 -3.53
CA SER A 24 9.97 -5.35 -4.08
C SER A 24 11.24 -5.09 -4.91
N ARG A 25 11.27 -3.99 -5.68
CA ARG A 25 12.42 -3.65 -6.54
C ARG A 25 13.63 -3.13 -5.76
N CYS A 26 13.42 -2.23 -4.80
CA CYS A 26 14.51 -1.48 -4.17
C CYS A 26 14.71 -1.82 -2.68
N GLY A 27 13.78 -2.56 -2.07
CA GLY A 27 13.73 -2.78 -0.63
C GLY A 27 13.31 -1.54 0.17
N TYR A 28 12.99 -1.73 1.44
CA TYR A 28 12.47 -0.66 2.32
C TYR A 28 13.43 0.54 2.47
N ARG A 29 14.74 0.29 2.58
CA ARG A 29 15.73 1.35 2.85
C ARG A 29 15.91 2.30 1.67
N LYS A 30 16.06 1.76 0.45
CA LYS A 30 16.35 2.57 -0.75
C LYS A 30 15.11 3.18 -1.38
N CYS A 31 13.94 2.56 -1.21
CA CYS A 31 12.68 3.10 -1.72
C CYS A 31 12.29 4.39 -0.98
N SER A 32 11.96 5.46 -1.70
CA SER A 32 11.43 6.70 -1.13
C SER A 32 9.92 6.83 -1.33
N VAL A 33 9.27 7.62 -0.48
CA VAL A 33 7.84 7.95 -0.65
C VAL A 33 7.59 8.72 -1.96
N SER A 34 8.59 9.44 -2.45
CA SER A 34 8.52 10.14 -3.73
C SER A 34 8.43 9.14 -4.89
N ASP A 35 9.22 8.05 -4.86
CA ASP A 35 9.22 7.02 -5.90
C ASP A 35 7.87 6.30 -5.95
N ILE A 36 7.33 5.96 -4.78
CA ILE A 36 6.00 5.35 -4.65
C ILE A 36 4.92 6.27 -5.22
N ALA A 37 4.97 7.57 -4.91
CA ALA A 37 4.01 8.53 -5.40
C ALA A 37 4.08 8.69 -6.93
N ALA A 38 5.30 8.69 -7.49
CA ALA A 38 5.53 8.72 -8.93
C ALA A 38 4.95 7.46 -9.62
N LEU A 39 5.19 6.27 -9.06
CA LEU A 39 4.63 5.00 -9.55
C LEU A 39 3.10 4.97 -9.46
N ALA A 40 2.52 5.54 -8.41
CA ALA A 40 1.07 5.63 -8.23
C ALA A 40 0.40 6.72 -9.08
N GLY A 41 1.17 7.61 -9.71
CA GLY A 41 0.61 8.77 -10.43
C GLY A 41 -0.11 9.77 -9.51
N VAL A 42 0.34 9.93 -8.27
CA VAL A 42 -0.29 10.79 -7.26
C VAL A 42 0.71 11.77 -6.64
N ALA A 43 0.21 12.82 -6.02
CA ALA A 43 1.05 13.72 -5.24
C ALA A 43 1.65 13.02 -4.01
N LYS A 44 2.91 13.32 -3.69
CA LYS A 44 3.61 12.80 -2.50
C LYS A 44 2.83 13.04 -1.20
N SER A 45 2.15 14.18 -1.08
CA SER A 45 1.31 14.53 0.06
C SER A 45 0.18 13.52 0.30
N MET A 46 -0.33 12.85 -0.75
CA MET A 46 -1.38 11.84 -0.63
C MET A 46 -0.90 10.60 0.11
N ILE A 47 0.35 10.18 -0.10
CA ILE A 47 0.91 9.03 0.63
C ILE A 47 0.99 9.34 2.12
N PHE A 48 1.48 10.53 2.48
CA PHE A 48 1.50 10.99 3.88
C PHE A 48 0.09 11.18 4.45
N HIS A 49 -0.86 11.64 3.64
CA HIS A 49 -2.24 11.82 4.07
C HIS A 49 -2.92 10.50 4.46
N TYR A 50 -2.67 9.42 3.71
CA TYR A 50 -3.32 8.13 3.96
C TYR A 50 -2.55 7.23 4.92
N PHE A 51 -1.24 7.13 4.75
CA PHE A 51 -0.40 6.20 5.53
C PHE A 51 0.33 6.88 6.69
N GLY A 52 0.48 8.20 6.67
CA GLY A 52 1.21 8.97 7.69
C GLY A 52 2.72 8.85 7.54
N THR A 53 3.27 7.64 7.38
CA THR A 53 4.71 7.41 7.22
C THR A 53 5.00 6.29 6.22
N LYS A 54 6.23 6.26 5.69
CA LYS A 54 6.74 5.14 4.86
C LYS A 54 6.66 3.80 5.60
N LYS A 55 6.96 3.81 6.90
CA LYS A 55 6.93 2.63 7.77
C LYS A 55 5.52 2.04 7.89
N ASN A 56 4.52 2.89 8.09
CA ASN A 56 3.12 2.48 8.18
C ASN A 56 2.62 1.88 6.87
N MET A 57 2.97 2.51 5.74
CA MET A 57 2.65 1.96 4.43
C MET A 57 3.30 0.58 4.24
N TYR A 58 4.58 0.44 4.58
CA TYR A 58 5.28 -0.83 4.49
C TYR A 58 4.61 -1.93 5.31
N PHE A 59 4.27 -1.66 6.57
CA PHE A 59 3.56 -2.63 7.41
C PHE A 59 2.17 -2.98 6.88
N TYR A 60 1.41 -1.98 6.43
CA TYR A 60 0.11 -2.20 5.80
C TYR A 60 0.22 -3.18 4.62
N LEU A 61 1.25 -3.04 3.79
CA LEU A 61 1.46 -3.94 2.65
C LEU A 61 1.86 -5.35 3.08
N ILE A 62 2.69 -5.48 4.12
CA ILE A 62 3.03 -6.80 4.68
C ILE A 62 1.79 -7.49 5.25
N GLU A 63 0.97 -6.78 6.00
CA GLU A 63 -0.32 -7.27 6.51
C GLU A 63 -1.26 -7.67 5.36
N PHE A 64 -1.31 -6.86 4.30
CA PHE A 64 -2.08 -7.14 3.10
C PHE A 64 -1.66 -8.45 2.41
N ILE A 65 -0.34 -8.68 2.23
CA ILE A 65 0.19 -9.90 1.59
C ILE A 65 -0.05 -11.12 2.47
N LEU A 66 0.30 -11.04 3.76
CA LEU A 66 0.16 -12.16 4.69
C LEU A 66 -1.31 -12.48 4.94
N GLY A 67 -2.20 -11.51 4.70
CA GLY A 67 -3.61 -11.63 5.02
C GLY A 67 -3.84 -11.91 6.51
N THR A 68 -2.89 -11.47 7.34
CA THR A 68 -2.92 -11.59 8.80
C THR A 68 -3.25 -10.23 9.40
N GLN A 69 -4.15 -10.23 10.38
CA GLN A 69 -4.39 -9.09 11.26
C GLN A 69 -3.30 -9.11 12.34
N LEU A 70 -2.06 -8.79 11.98
CA LEU A 70 -1.03 -8.59 13.00
C LEU A 70 -1.44 -7.36 13.80
N SER A 71 -1.90 -7.59 15.03
CA SER A 71 -2.45 -6.59 15.94
C SER A 71 -1.56 -5.36 16.08
N MET A 72 -1.74 -4.38 15.20
CA MET A 72 -1.39 -3.00 15.41
C MET A 72 -2.70 -2.23 15.44
N LYS A 73 -2.99 -1.65 16.60
CA LYS A 73 -4.22 -0.90 16.92
C LYS A 73 -4.75 -0.12 15.69
N SER A 74 -6.03 -0.35 15.38
CA SER A 74 -6.85 0.13 14.25
C SER A 74 -6.91 -0.76 12.99
N ASN A 75 -7.64 -1.88 13.15
CA ASN A 75 -8.32 -2.75 12.17
C ASN A 75 -8.33 -2.32 10.68
N PRO A 76 -7.77 -3.14 9.77
CA PRO A 76 -8.15 -3.15 8.35
C PRO A 76 -9.08 -4.30 7.93
N CYS A 77 -9.96 -4.00 6.98
CA CYS A 77 -11.00 -4.87 6.43
C CYS A 77 -10.49 -6.17 5.75
N PRO A 78 -11.12 -7.35 5.99
CA PRO A 78 -10.65 -8.65 5.47
C PRO A 78 -10.82 -8.99 3.96
N SER A 79 -11.29 -8.11 3.07
CA SER A 79 -11.90 -8.58 1.81
C SER A 79 -11.17 -8.33 0.48
N MET A 80 -9.90 -7.90 0.45
CA MET A 80 -9.24 -7.49 -0.81
C MET A 80 -8.18 -8.48 -1.34
N ARG A 81 -8.33 -9.79 -1.05
CA ARG A 81 -7.32 -10.81 -1.34
C ARG A 81 -7.25 -11.25 -2.82
N ASN A 82 -8.27 -10.98 -3.64
CA ASN A 82 -8.43 -11.65 -4.94
C ASN A 82 -8.19 -10.80 -6.22
N GLN A 83 -7.66 -9.57 -6.16
CA GLN A 83 -7.55 -8.72 -7.37
C GLN A 83 -6.13 -8.34 -7.82
N ILE A 84 -5.07 -8.69 -7.07
CA ILE A 84 -3.76 -8.03 -7.27
C ILE A 84 -2.67 -8.94 -7.88
N PHE A 85 -2.86 -10.26 -7.98
CA PHE A 85 -1.76 -11.18 -8.35
C PHE A 85 -1.75 -11.71 -9.80
N LEU A 86 -2.67 -11.32 -10.69
CA LEU A 86 -2.83 -11.97 -12.01
C LEU A 86 -2.48 -11.13 -13.25
N SER A 87 -1.93 -9.92 -13.15
CA SER A 87 -1.64 -9.10 -14.35
C SER A 87 -0.17 -9.04 -14.79
N GLU A 88 0.78 -9.65 -14.08
CA GLU A 88 2.21 -9.61 -14.45
C GLU A 88 2.88 -10.99 -14.64
N TYR A 89 2.13 -12.09 -14.61
CA TYR A 89 2.64 -13.44 -14.94
C TYR A 89 1.72 -14.16 -15.94
N GLY A 90 1.56 -13.55 -17.11
CA GLY A 90 0.95 -14.14 -18.31
C GLY A 90 1.85 -13.91 -19.51
#